data_AF-A0A2N2VRA9-F1
#
_entry.id   AF-A0A2N2VRA9-F1
#
_cell.length_a   1.000
_cell.length_b   1.000
_cell.length_c   1.000
_cell.angle_alpha   90.00
_cell.angle_beta   90.00
_cell.angle_gamma   90.00
#
_symmetry.space_group_name_H-M   'P 1'
#
loop_
_entity.id
_entity.type
_entity.pdbx_description
1 polymer ?
#
loop_
_entity_poly.entity_id
_entity_poly.type
_entity_poly.pdbx_seq_one_letter_code
_entity_poly.pdbx_strand_id
1 'polypeptide(L)'
;MRTLLVILVLLATPALAIEPALRPSAHLLFKQPELLQTGSCVVYEEGGSGWIASDPVYYLKGRVISAEVRTRHLGKCPVVPGKNLNQYSREECNRHLEAFPCVARGEPERDEQIGIVRVRVSDWETPYAKKSENAGRLYRGMFIDRQLEKEMEIELEADLLGVCESF
;
A
#
# COMPACT_ATOMS: atom_id res chain seq x y z
N MET A 1 8.22 -45.51 38.64
CA MET A 1 8.57 -44.09 38.41
C MET A 1 9.63 -43.96 37.30
N ARG A 2 9.33 -44.38 36.07
CA ARG A 2 10.29 -44.26 34.94
C ARG A 2 9.65 -43.94 33.58
N THR A 3 8.32 -44.01 33.50
CA THR A 3 7.53 -43.75 32.28
C THR A 3 6.96 -42.33 32.21
N LEU A 4 6.87 -41.63 33.35
CA LEU A 4 6.35 -40.25 33.41
C LEU A 4 7.33 -39.20 32.87
N LEU A 5 8.63 -39.52 32.78
CA LEU A 5 9.66 -38.58 32.30
C LEU A 5 9.75 -38.51 30.76
N VAL A 6 9.19 -39.47 30.02
CA VAL A 6 9.32 -39.52 28.55
C VAL A 6 8.26 -38.65 27.87
N ILE A 7 7.09 -38.45 28.48
CA ILE A 7 5.98 -37.68 27.88
C ILE A 7 6.24 -36.17 27.93
N LEU A 8 6.98 -35.67 28.92
CA LEU A 8 7.25 -34.24 29.05
C LEU A 8 8.22 -33.68 27.99
N VAL A 9 9.04 -34.53 27.37
CA VAL A 9 10.03 -34.11 26.36
C VAL A 9 9.41 -33.94 24.96
N LEU A 10 8.26 -34.56 24.69
CA LEU A 10 7.60 -34.49 23.38
C LEU A 10 6.73 -33.25 23.15
N LEU A 11 6.49 -32.42 24.19
CA LEU A 11 5.71 -31.18 24.08
C LEU A 11 6.58 -29.94 23.83
N ALA A 12 7.91 -30.10 23.75
CA ALA A 12 8.84 -29.01 23.49
C ALA A 12 9.20 -28.88 22.00
N THR A 13 8.28 -29.19 21.09
CA THR A 13 8.41 -28.71 19.71
C THR A 13 8.11 -27.22 19.73
N PRO A 14 9.09 -26.31 19.53
CA PRO A 14 8.76 -24.94 19.23
C PRO A 14 7.90 -24.97 17.97
N ALA A 15 6.64 -24.54 18.11
CA ALA A 15 5.89 -24.11 16.94
C ALA A 15 6.72 -22.97 16.34
N LEU A 16 7.43 -23.26 15.25
CA LEU A 16 8.06 -22.23 14.45
C LEU A 16 6.91 -21.40 13.89
N ALA A 17 6.53 -20.34 14.61
CA ALA A 17 5.69 -19.30 14.07
C ALA A 17 6.46 -18.77 12.86
N ILE A 18 5.95 -19.06 11.66
CA ILE A 18 6.50 -18.49 10.43
C ILE A 18 6.29 -16.98 10.58
N GLU A 19 7.37 -16.25 10.83
CA GLU A 19 7.31 -14.81 10.91
C GLU A 19 6.82 -14.26 9.56
N PRO A 20 5.80 -13.38 9.54
CA PRO A 20 5.29 -12.86 8.29
C PRO A 20 6.40 -12.14 7.54
N ALA A 21 6.47 -12.35 6.22
CA ALA A 21 7.52 -11.76 5.41
C ALA A 21 7.44 -10.23 5.46
N LEU A 22 8.60 -9.58 5.57
CA LEU A 22 8.69 -8.12 5.64
C LEU A 22 8.70 -7.51 4.23
N ARG A 23 7.70 -6.68 3.91
CA ARG A 23 7.65 -5.98 2.61
C ARG A 23 8.65 -4.82 2.53
N PRO A 24 9.03 -4.39 1.31
CA PRO A 24 9.83 -3.18 1.12
C PRO A 24 9.28 -1.95 1.87
N SER A 25 7.95 -1.77 1.86
CA SER A 25 7.28 -0.72 2.64
C SER A 25 7.63 -0.77 4.13
N ALA A 26 7.59 -1.95 4.76
CA ALA A 26 7.95 -2.09 6.16
C ALA A 26 9.46 -1.87 6.42
N HIS A 27 10.32 -2.32 5.50
CA HIS A 27 11.76 -2.07 5.59
C HIS A 27 12.12 -0.57 5.62
N LEU A 28 11.37 0.29 4.92
CA LEU A 28 11.64 1.73 4.87
C LEU A 28 11.47 2.40 6.24
N LEU A 29 10.50 1.98 7.04
CA LEU A 29 10.30 2.53 8.39
C LEU A 29 11.52 2.30 9.29
N PHE A 30 12.32 1.26 9.03
CA PHE A 30 13.54 0.98 9.77
C PHE A 30 14.77 1.65 9.16
N LYS A 31 14.82 1.78 7.84
CA LYS A 31 16.01 2.33 7.14
C LYS A 31 16.07 3.85 7.13
N GLN A 32 14.92 4.50 7.02
CA GLN A 32 14.82 5.96 6.87
C GLN A 32 13.66 6.50 7.74
N PRO A 33 13.69 6.25 9.05
CA PRO A 33 12.60 6.66 9.95
C PRO A 33 12.36 8.18 9.92
N GLU A 34 13.40 8.99 9.69
CA GLU A 34 13.34 10.45 9.60
C GLU A 34 12.39 10.96 8.51
N LEU A 35 12.28 10.26 7.38
CA LEU A 35 11.38 10.66 6.29
C LEU A 35 9.91 10.49 6.65
N LEU A 36 9.62 9.57 7.57
CA LEU A 36 8.28 9.18 7.98
C LEU A 36 7.97 9.58 9.42
N GLN A 37 8.73 10.52 9.98
CA GLN A 37 8.41 11.13 11.27
C GLN A 37 7.12 11.95 11.17
N THR A 38 6.35 11.96 12.26
CA THR A 38 5.17 12.83 12.37
C THR A 38 5.54 14.27 12.05
N GLY A 39 4.76 14.89 11.17
CA GLY A 39 4.98 16.26 10.68
C GLY A 39 5.80 16.36 9.40
N SER A 40 6.54 15.31 9.01
CA SER A 40 7.29 15.29 7.75
C SER A 40 6.36 15.47 6.55
N CYS A 41 6.81 16.25 5.57
CA CYS A 41 6.10 16.44 4.31
C CYS A 41 6.40 15.26 3.38
N VAL A 42 5.34 14.63 2.89
CA VAL A 42 5.42 13.50 1.97
C VAL A 42 4.56 13.76 0.74
N VAL A 43 4.98 13.15 -0.38
CA VAL A 43 4.27 13.18 -1.65
C VAL A 43 4.06 11.76 -2.16
N TYR A 44 2.85 11.47 -2.60
CA TYR A 44 2.50 10.31 -3.40
C TYR A 44 2.37 10.74 -4.85
N GLU A 45 3.05 10.06 -5.78
CA GLU A 45 3.05 10.41 -7.20
C GLU A 45 2.54 9.25 -8.07
N GLU A 46 1.77 9.60 -9.10
CA GLU A 46 1.28 8.68 -10.13
C GLU A 46 1.54 9.26 -11.53
N GLY A 47 1.75 8.39 -12.51
CA GLY A 47 2.08 8.80 -13.88
C GLY A 47 3.59 8.98 -14.06
N GLY A 48 4.01 9.80 -15.03
CA GLY A 48 5.42 10.06 -15.33
C GLY A 48 6.27 8.87 -15.83
N SER A 49 5.70 7.66 -15.90
CA SER A 49 6.41 6.43 -16.28
C SER A 49 6.49 6.16 -17.79
N GLY A 50 6.05 7.13 -18.60
CA GLY A 50 6.20 7.08 -20.06
C GLY A 50 7.63 7.30 -20.52
N TRP A 51 7.95 6.83 -21.73
CA TRP A 51 9.25 7.01 -22.37
C TRP A 51 9.58 8.47 -22.73
N ILE A 52 8.61 9.37 -22.61
CA ILE A 52 8.73 10.79 -22.95
C ILE A 52 8.60 11.60 -21.66
N ALA A 53 9.57 12.46 -21.38
CA ALA A 53 9.65 13.30 -20.17
C ALA A 53 8.48 14.30 -19.98
N SER A 54 7.47 14.26 -20.85
CA SER A 54 6.32 15.17 -20.85
C SER A 54 5.04 14.57 -20.25
N ASP A 55 5.04 13.29 -19.85
CA ASP A 55 3.84 12.72 -19.25
C ASP A 55 3.57 13.37 -17.90
N PRO A 56 2.34 13.87 -17.66
CA PRO A 56 2.04 14.59 -16.43
C PRO A 56 2.20 13.66 -15.23
N VAL A 57 2.90 14.17 -14.21
CA VAL A 57 2.95 13.58 -12.88
C VAL A 57 1.81 14.15 -12.08
N TYR A 58 0.92 13.27 -11.61
CA TYR A 58 -0.15 13.60 -10.69
C TYR A 58 0.31 13.29 -9.28
N TYR A 59 -0.22 14.03 -8.30
CA TYR A 59 0.30 13.93 -6.96
C TYR A 59 -0.76 14.09 -5.88
N LEU A 60 -0.43 13.59 -4.70
CA LEU A 60 -1.07 13.91 -3.44
C LEU A 60 0.01 14.25 -2.42
N LYS A 61 -0.06 15.45 -1.85
CA LYS A 61 0.86 15.94 -0.82
C LYS A 61 0.17 15.99 0.54
N GLY A 62 0.94 15.74 1.58
CA GLY A 62 0.43 15.84 2.94
C GLY A 62 1.52 15.78 3.99
N ARG A 63 1.08 15.71 5.25
CA ARG A 63 1.97 15.51 6.39
C ARG A 63 1.73 14.15 7.03
N VAL A 64 2.81 13.52 7.47
CA VAL A 64 2.72 12.27 8.22
C VAL A 64 2.09 12.54 9.58
N ILE A 65 1.08 11.75 9.94
CA ILE A 65 0.44 11.73 11.26
C ILE A 65 1.02 10.60 12.09
N SER A 66 1.13 9.41 11.51
CA SER A 66 1.74 8.24 12.11
C SER A 66 2.34 7.32 11.05
N ALA A 67 3.32 6.52 11.45
CA ALA A 67 3.88 5.44 10.63
C ALA A 67 4.06 4.21 11.52
N GLU A 68 3.68 3.04 11.02
CA GLU A 68 3.77 1.78 11.77
C GLU A 68 3.90 0.57 10.85
N VAL A 69 4.47 -0.51 11.39
CA VAL A 69 4.46 -1.82 10.73
C VAL A 69 3.24 -2.59 11.22
N ARG A 70 2.40 -3.04 10.30
CA ARG A 70 1.22 -3.86 10.59
C ARG A 70 1.31 -5.19 9.85
N THR A 71 0.85 -6.27 10.47
CA THR A 71 0.62 -7.53 9.76
C THR A 71 -0.69 -7.43 8.99
N ARG A 72 -0.65 -7.65 7.67
CA ARG A 72 -1.83 -7.69 6.80
C ARG A 72 -1.91 -9.04 6.11
N HIS A 73 -3.11 -9.62 6.12
CA HIS A 73 -3.41 -10.80 5.32
C HIS A 73 -3.57 -10.42 3.85
N LEU A 74 -2.75 -11.00 2.98
CA LEU A 74 -2.79 -10.79 1.53
C LEU A 74 -3.66 -11.86 0.87
N GLY A 75 -4.93 -11.51 0.68
CA GLY A 75 -5.89 -12.33 -0.07
C GLY A 75 -5.71 -12.22 -1.59
N LYS A 76 -6.60 -12.89 -2.35
CA LYS A 76 -6.58 -12.82 -3.82
C LYS A 76 -6.86 -11.42 -4.35
N CYS A 77 -6.11 -11.03 -5.38
CA CYS A 77 -6.44 -9.85 -6.15
C CYS A 77 -7.81 -10.00 -6.83
N PRO A 78 -8.71 -9.00 -6.71
CA PRO A 78 -9.97 -8.97 -7.42
C PRO A 78 -9.75 -8.99 -8.93
N VAL A 79 -10.60 -9.76 -9.60
CA VAL A 79 -10.48 -10.06 -11.02
C VAL A 79 -11.86 -10.07 -11.65
N VAL A 80 -11.97 -9.47 -12.84
CA VAL A 80 -13.20 -9.50 -13.63
C VAL A 80 -13.01 -10.48 -14.79
N PRO A 81 -13.78 -11.57 -14.86
CA PRO A 81 -13.65 -12.55 -15.94
C PRO A 81 -13.76 -11.91 -17.32
N GLY A 82 -12.84 -12.26 -18.22
CA GLY A 82 -12.85 -11.77 -19.61
C GLY A 82 -12.40 -10.33 -19.80
N LYS A 83 -11.97 -9.62 -18.74
CA LYS A 83 -11.45 -8.25 -18.82
C LYS A 83 -10.01 -8.18 -18.33
N ASN A 84 -9.21 -7.38 -19.02
CA ASN A 84 -7.94 -6.87 -18.51
C ASN A 84 -8.17 -5.59 -17.70
N LEU A 85 -7.20 -5.16 -16.88
CA LEU A 85 -7.31 -3.95 -16.04
C LEU A 85 -7.70 -2.69 -16.83
N ASN A 86 -7.22 -2.56 -18.06
CA ASN A 86 -7.56 -1.44 -18.96
C ASN A 86 -9.02 -1.46 -19.45
N GLN A 87 -9.73 -2.58 -19.31
CA GLN A 87 -11.13 -2.75 -19.68
C GLN A 87 -12.09 -2.67 -18.48
N TYR A 88 -11.55 -2.50 -17.27
CA TYR A 88 -12.38 -2.39 -16.07
C TYR A 88 -13.23 -1.11 -16.11
N SER A 89 -14.40 -1.14 -15.50
CA SER A 89 -15.05 0.11 -15.06
C SER A 89 -14.24 0.74 -13.93
N ARG A 90 -14.51 2.02 -13.62
CA ARG A 90 -13.83 2.69 -12.51
C ARG A 90 -14.07 1.96 -11.17
N GLU A 91 -15.28 1.46 -10.94
CA GLU A 91 -15.63 0.72 -9.73
C GLU A 91 -14.92 -0.64 -9.67
N GLU A 92 -14.76 -1.31 -10.81
CA GLU A 92 -13.96 -2.55 -10.91
C GLU A 92 -12.48 -2.28 -10.62
N CYS A 93 -11.94 -1.16 -11.11
CA CYS A 93 -10.57 -0.71 -10.83
C CYS A 93 -10.38 -0.36 -9.35
N ASN A 94 -11.31 0.39 -8.76
CA ASN A 94 -11.25 0.80 -7.34
C ASN A 94 -11.17 -0.41 -6.40
N ARG A 95 -12.04 -1.41 -6.61
CA ARG A 95 -11.99 -2.66 -5.83
C ARG A 95 -10.64 -3.36 -5.94
N HIS A 96 -10.02 -3.32 -7.12
CA HIS A 96 -8.70 -3.90 -7.32
C HIS A 96 -7.61 -3.11 -6.56
N LEU A 97 -7.66 -1.77 -6.61
CA LEU A 97 -6.70 -0.89 -5.94
C LEU A 97 -6.79 -0.96 -4.41
N GLU A 98 -8.00 -1.07 -3.84
CA GLU A 98 -8.23 -1.26 -2.40
C GLU A 98 -7.66 -2.57 -1.88
N ALA A 99 -7.79 -3.62 -2.68
CA ALA A 99 -7.27 -4.93 -2.32
C ALA A 99 -5.74 -4.98 -2.32
N PHE A 100 -5.07 -4.04 -3.01
CA PHE A 100 -3.61 -4.02 -3.09
C PHE A 100 -2.96 -3.64 -1.74
N PRO A 101 -1.87 -4.32 -1.32
CA PRO A 101 -1.25 -5.46 -1.98
C PRO A 101 -2.06 -6.75 -1.80
N CYS A 102 -2.08 -7.57 -2.84
CA CYS A 102 -2.82 -8.84 -2.91
C CYS A 102 -2.01 -9.89 -3.69
N VAL A 103 -2.39 -11.16 -3.57
CA VAL A 103 -1.70 -12.26 -4.25
C VAL A 103 -2.42 -12.65 -5.54
N ALA A 104 -1.64 -13.07 -6.54
CA ALA A 104 -2.18 -13.52 -7.83
C ALA A 104 -3.04 -14.79 -7.69
N ARG A 105 -3.86 -15.09 -8.71
CA ARG A 105 -4.53 -16.40 -8.78
C ARG A 105 -3.47 -17.50 -8.91
N GLY A 106 -3.58 -18.54 -8.08
CA GLY A 106 -2.65 -19.67 -8.06
C GLY A 106 -1.53 -19.55 -7.03
N GLU A 107 -1.23 -18.36 -6.51
CA GLU A 107 -0.28 -18.20 -5.41
C GLU A 107 -0.95 -18.38 -4.04
N PRO A 108 -0.29 -18.93 -3.01
CA PRO A 108 -0.90 -19.03 -1.69
C PRO A 108 -1.14 -17.65 -1.07
N GLU A 109 -2.30 -17.50 -0.42
CA GLU A 109 -2.57 -16.38 0.48
C GLU A 109 -1.63 -16.47 1.68
N ARG A 110 -1.25 -15.33 2.24
CA ARG A 110 -0.24 -15.26 3.29
C ARG A 110 -0.33 -13.95 4.04
N ASP A 111 0.25 -13.94 5.24
CA ASP A 111 0.43 -12.73 6.01
C ASP A 111 1.78 -12.10 5.66
N GLU A 112 1.78 -10.78 5.53
CA GLU A 112 3.00 -9.99 5.35
C GLU A 112 2.99 -8.80 6.33
N GLN A 113 4.18 -8.41 6.78
CA GLN A 113 4.38 -7.18 7.52
C GLN A 113 4.58 -6.02 6.55
N ILE A 114 3.72 -5.01 6.68
CA ILE A 114 3.64 -3.88 5.76
C ILE A 114 3.85 -2.57 6.52
N GLY A 115 4.58 -1.64 5.90
CA GLY A 115 4.81 -0.30 6.45
C GLY A 115 3.69 0.63 6.02
N ILE A 116 2.82 1.03 6.93
CA ILE A 116 1.69 1.92 6.65
C ILE A 116 1.97 3.29 7.26
N VAL A 117 1.69 4.32 6.46
CA VAL A 117 1.83 5.72 6.83
C VAL A 117 0.47 6.38 6.71
N ARG A 118 0.02 7.00 7.79
CA ARG A 118 -1.17 7.83 7.80
C ARG A 118 -0.78 9.26 7.44
N VAL A 119 -1.37 9.76 6.37
CA VAL A 119 -1.08 11.07 5.81
C VAL A 119 -2.31 11.96 5.94
N ARG A 120 -2.10 13.17 6.45
CA ARG A 120 -3.09 14.25 6.39
C ARG A 120 -2.89 15.07 5.13
N VAL A 121 -3.89 15.03 4.26
CA VAL A 121 -3.85 15.62 2.92
C VAL A 121 -3.84 17.14 3.00
N SER A 122 -2.94 17.78 2.26
CA SER A 122 -2.85 19.24 2.17
C SER A 122 -3.07 19.78 0.76
N ASP A 123 -2.64 19.04 -0.27
CA ASP A 123 -2.69 19.47 -1.66
C ASP A 123 -2.68 18.27 -2.61
N TRP A 124 -3.24 18.41 -3.82
CA TRP A 124 -3.29 17.32 -4.81
C TRP A 124 -3.51 17.83 -6.23
N GLU A 125 -3.04 17.06 -7.21
CA GLU A 125 -3.31 17.21 -8.63
C GLU A 125 -3.76 15.84 -9.17
N THR A 126 -4.84 15.79 -9.97
CA THR A 126 -5.37 14.51 -10.47
C THR A 126 -5.63 14.55 -11.97
N PRO A 127 -5.59 13.40 -12.67
CA PRO A 127 -5.97 13.34 -14.07
C PRO A 127 -7.48 13.54 -14.25
N TYR A 128 -7.86 14.21 -15.34
CA TYR A 128 -9.25 14.37 -15.76
C TYR A 128 -9.59 13.65 -17.06
N ALA A 129 -8.57 13.32 -17.86
CA ALA A 129 -8.74 12.66 -19.14
C ALA A 129 -9.30 11.24 -18.94
N LYS A 130 -10.33 10.89 -19.72
CA LYS A 130 -11.00 9.58 -19.60
C LYS A 130 -10.04 8.39 -19.76
N LYS A 131 -9.00 8.53 -20.59
CA LYS A 131 -7.95 7.49 -20.77
C LYS A 131 -7.18 7.17 -19.48
N SER A 132 -7.21 8.06 -18.49
CA SER A 132 -6.52 7.92 -17.20
C SER A 132 -7.41 7.35 -16.10
N GLU A 133 -8.67 7.03 -16.39
CA GLU A 133 -9.68 6.59 -15.42
C GLU A 133 -9.24 5.38 -14.58
N ASN A 134 -8.43 4.48 -15.14
CA ASN A 134 -7.92 3.29 -14.46
C ASN A 134 -6.38 3.27 -14.37
N ALA A 135 -5.74 4.43 -14.52
CA ALA A 135 -4.27 4.52 -14.49
C ALA A 135 -3.69 4.48 -13.08
N GLY A 136 -4.51 4.71 -12.06
CA GLY A 136 -4.09 4.77 -10.67
C GLY A 136 -5.23 5.06 -9.69
N ARG A 137 -4.85 5.36 -8.46
CA ARG A 137 -5.72 5.75 -7.35
C ARG A 137 -6.23 7.18 -7.55
N LEU A 138 -5.43 8.08 -8.12
CA LEU A 138 -5.82 9.47 -8.33
C LEU A 138 -6.60 9.64 -9.64
N TYR A 139 -7.82 10.20 -9.54
CA TYR A 139 -8.62 10.54 -10.72
C TYR A 139 -9.72 11.54 -10.38
N ARG A 140 -9.81 12.66 -11.11
CA ARG A 140 -10.88 13.68 -10.98
C ARG A 140 -11.19 14.14 -9.55
N GLY A 141 -10.14 14.42 -8.78
CA GLY A 141 -10.25 14.83 -7.38
C GLY A 141 -10.59 13.69 -6.42
N MET A 142 -10.47 12.45 -6.86
CA MET A 142 -10.70 11.26 -6.02
C MET A 142 -9.37 10.57 -5.70
N PHE A 143 -9.29 10.00 -4.50
CA PHE A 143 -8.36 8.95 -4.14
C PHE A 143 -9.17 7.64 -4.04
N ILE A 144 -9.00 6.79 -5.04
CA ILE A 144 -9.78 5.58 -5.28
C ILE A 144 -11.27 5.91 -5.42
N ASP A 145 -12.05 5.72 -4.37
CA ASP A 145 -13.50 5.92 -4.27
C ASP A 145 -13.87 7.10 -3.35
N ARG A 146 -12.88 7.75 -2.74
CA ARG A 146 -13.08 8.88 -1.81
C ARG A 146 -12.74 10.20 -2.47
N GLN A 147 -13.61 11.19 -2.30
CA GLN A 147 -13.32 12.56 -2.72
C GLN A 147 -12.20 13.14 -1.85
N LEU A 148 -11.22 13.78 -2.49
CA LEU A 148 -10.11 14.44 -1.82
C LEU A 148 -10.57 15.76 -1.20
N GLU A 149 -10.24 15.91 0.07
CA GLU A 149 -10.51 17.10 0.87
C GLU A 149 -9.26 17.45 1.69
N LYS A 150 -9.08 18.74 1.99
CA LYS A 150 -8.00 19.17 2.88
C LYS A 150 -8.23 18.60 4.28
N GLU A 151 -7.14 18.30 4.96
CA GLU A 151 -7.09 17.72 6.31
C GLU A 151 -7.66 16.30 6.42
N MET A 152 -8.14 15.68 5.33
CA MET A 152 -8.56 14.28 5.38
C MET A 152 -7.36 13.36 5.64
N GLU A 153 -7.61 12.25 6.31
CA GLU A 153 -6.60 11.23 6.56
C GLU A 153 -6.76 10.05 5.61
N ILE A 154 -5.64 9.66 5.00
CA ILE A 154 -5.51 8.46 4.18
C ILE A 154 -4.34 7.61 4.66
N GLU A 155 -4.41 6.31 4.38
CA GLU A 155 -3.31 5.37 4.65
C GLU A 155 -2.68 4.94 3.32
N LEU A 156 -1.35 4.99 3.27
CA LEU A 156 -0.53 4.57 2.13
C LEU A 156 0.61 3.69 2.62
N GLU A 157 1.08 2.79 1.75
CA GLU A 157 2.33 2.09 2.03
C GLU A 157 3.52 3.06 1.97
N ALA A 158 4.48 2.89 2.87
CA ALA A 158 5.63 3.78 2.99
C ALA A 158 6.50 3.89 1.74
N ASP A 159 6.58 2.82 0.93
CA ASP A 159 7.35 2.78 -0.32
C ASP A 159 6.68 3.51 -1.48
N LEU A 160 5.43 3.94 -1.31
CA LEU A 160 4.74 4.82 -2.25
C LEU A 160 5.04 6.30 -1.99
N LEU A 161 5.66 6.64 -0.85
CA LEU A 161 5.85 8.01 -0.42
C LEU A 161 7.28 8.47 -0.73
N GLY A 162 7.37 9.60 -1.44
CA GLY A 162 8.57 10.40 -1.56
C GLY A 162 8.60 11.54 -0.55
N VAL A 163 9.75 12.19 -0.43
CA VAL A 163 9.87 13.47 0.27
C VAL A 163 9.33 14.58 -0.61
N CYS A 164 8.68 15.58 -0.01
CA CYS A 164 8.38 16.80 -0.75
C CYS A 164 9.70 17.48 -1.15
N GLU A 165 9.89 17.78 -2.43
CA GLU A 165 10.93 18.74 -2.84
C GLU A 165 10.60 20.11 -2.24
N SER A 166 11.64 20.81 -1.79
CA SER A 166 11.51 22.22 -1.41
C SER A 166 11.40 23.03 -2.71
N PHE A 167 10.19 23.48 -3.02
CA PHE A 167 9.96 24.46 -4.08
C PHE A 167 10.22 25.87 -3.55
#